data_AF-A0A3M1LEN2-F1
#
_entry.id   AF-A0A3M1LEN2-F1
#
_cell.length_a   1.000
_cell.length_b   1.000
_cell.length_c   1.000
_cell.angle_alpha   90.00
_cell.angle_beta   90.00
_cell.angle_gamma   90.00
#
_symmetry.space_group_name_H-M   'P 1'
#
loop_
_entity.id
_entity.type
_entity.pdbx_description
1 polymer ?
#
loop_
_entity_poly.entity_id
_entity_poly.type
_entity_poly.pdbx_seq_one_letter_code
_entity_poly.pdbx_strand_id
1 'polypeptide(L)'
;MTRFIRFSLVFIFGVGALLVLMALMPAGLWAGSGAGSTALSSPHTSPGPALGTMQVAFPPGTRLTPMGAGQTDATQRREAYRALFQAIYEREDLAWMATPLPGTLSFPAGSVLGDLSGPFTTYDLAGGATISRAFALHPIRIALFDSGLRDEFDQTVVWERGDFEQLFRVYLWDDHFTVVTETAILNGELSNYDLLIIPAFRLGWAEEVAASLGDDGLEALRRFVEGGGWLYAQSDGAWLAQAAGLVPTGTVDLTNRVTDLDNRAALALDLPDHPLTFSWLELTTYVLNEPRLSATAGVSVVAHYDGDTTAPGAPALLTASYGKGRVILMNGHPSDKVEDYPQVIDVLLWAMGRRAGFHGTLCQTYTDAVGCGVIPAYEAGVPIRITSTFKNLWDGPLSDVIVTETLQPGFTTTWASIQPTPTALTTNPDGSTTIVWASNPPSGTASLPNQVPPG
;
A
#
# COMPACT_ATOMS: atom_id res chain seq x y z
N MET A 1 6.66 -19.73 -7.40
CA MET A 1 6.09 -19.53 -6.06
C MET A 1 4.79 -18.77 -6.22
N THR A 2 3.71 -19.48 -5.92
CA THR A 2 2.32 -19.19 -6.25
C THR A 2 1.79 -18.03 -5.41
N ARG A 3 1.12 -17.07 -6.05
CA ARG A 3 0.50 -15.93 -5.36
C ARG A 3 -0.81 -16.40 -4.73
N PHE A 4 -1.17 -15.83 -3.60
CA PHE A 4 -2.54 -15.86 -3.11
C PHE A 4 -2.93 -14.41 -2.92
N ILE A 5 -3.80 -13.89 -3.79
CA ILE A 5 -4.48 -12.64 -3.51
C ILE A 5 -5.78 -13.04 -2.80
N ARG A 6 -5.81 -12.93 -1.46
CA ARG A 6 -7.04 -13.06 -0.68
C ARG A 6 -7.68 -11.68 -0.59
N PHE A 7 -8.87 -11.55 -1.16
CA PHE A 7 -9.78 -10.48 -0.79
C PHE A 7 -10.76 -11.04 0.23
N SER A 8 -10.90 -10.37 1.37
CA SER A 8 -11.92 -10.68 2.37
C SER A 8 -12.75 -9.43 2.57
N LEU A 9 -13.98 -9.46 2.05
CA LEU A 9 -14.99 -8.48 2.41
C LEU A 9 -15.69 -9.00 3.66
N VAL A 10 -15.38 -8.40 4.82
CA VAL A 10 -16.07 -8.70 6.08
C VAL A 10 -17.10 -7.61 6.30
N PHE A 11 -18.38 -7.95 6.15
CA PHE A 11 -19.46 -7.12 6.68
C PHE A 11 -19.52 -7.34 8.19
N ILE A 12 -19.07 -6.36 8.97
CA ILE A 12 -19.13 -6.39 10.44
C ILE A 12 -20.46 -5.76 10.87
N PHE A 13 -21.36 -6.58 11.41
CA PHE A 13 -22.45 -6.13 12.26
C PHE A 13 -22.20 -6.77 13.65
N GLY A 14 -22.12 -5.95 14.71
CA GLY A 14 -21.75 -6.39 16.08
C GLY A 14 -22.62 -7.55 16.59
N VAL A 15 -22.14 -8.48 17.43
CA VAL A 15 -21.55 -8.34 18.77
C VAL A 15 -20.50 -9.46 18.99
N GLY A 16 -19.43 -9.17 19.75
CA GLY A 16 -18.20 -9.96 19.75
C GLY A 16 -18.13 -11.23 20.62
N ALA A 17 -17.06 -11.99 20.37
CA ALA A 17 -16.20 -12.71 21.31
C ALA A 17 -15.14 -13.46 20.48
N LEU A 18 -13.87 -13.09 20.63
CA LEU A 18 -12.74 -13.72 19.93
C LEU A 18 -12.23 -14.90 20.76
N LEU A 19 -12.34 -16.13 20.24
CA LEU A 19 -11.65 -17.31 20.78
C LEU A 19 -10.78 -17.90 19.66
N VAL A 20 -9.46 -17.78 19.78
CA VAL A 20 -8.51 -18.35 18.82
C VAL A 20 -8.15 -19.77 19.26
N LEU A 21 -8.51 -20.77 18.45
CA LEU A 21 -8.01 -22.13 18.57
C LEU A 21 -7.06 -22.44 17.41
N MET A 22 -5.76 -22.52 17.70
CA MET A 22 -4.73 -23.00 16.77
C MET A 22 -4.84 -24.52 16.60
N ALA A 23 -5.10 -24.99 15.38
CA ALA A 23 -4.97 -26.40 15.04
C ALA A 23 -3.57 -26.66 14.47
N LEU A 24 -2.79 -27.45 15.22
CA LEU A 24 -1.55 -28.09 14.82
C LEU A 24 -1.79 -29.08 13.68
N MET A 25 -0.89 -29.11 12.69
CA MET A 25 -0.66 -30.29 11.85
C MET A 25 0.85 -30.54 11.65
N PRO A 26 1.24 -31.82 11.48
CA PRO A 26 2.51 -32.33 12.00
C PRO A 26 3.66 -32.30 10.99
N ALA A 27 4.87 -32.26 11.56
CA ALA A 27 6.13 -32.43 10.87
C ALA A 27 6.32 -33.87 10.35
N GLY A 28 6.68 -34.00 9.08
CA GLY A 28 7.17 -35.23 8.46
C GLY A 28 8.60 -35.05 7.97
N LEU A 29 9.51 -35.84 8.55
CA LEU A 29 10.93 -35.93 8.23
C LEU A 29 11.19 -36.22 6.76
N TRP A 30 12.25 -35.64 6.18
CA TRP A 30 13.18 -36.35 5.29
C TRP A 30 14.60 -35.77 5.44
N ALA A 31 15.55 -36.62 5.82
CA ALA A 31 16.98 -36.36 5.82
C ALA A 31 17.63 -37.13 4.66
N GLY A 32 18.62 -36.53 4.00
CA GLY A 32 19.39 -37.22 2.95
C GLY A 32 20.31 -36.32 2.12
N SER A 33 21.50 -36.07 2.69
CA SER A 33 22.82 -35.74 2.09
C SER A 33 22.99 -35.59 0.57
N GLY A 34 23.79 -34.60 0.17
CA GLY A 34 24.56 -34.65 -1.08
C GLY A 34 25.19 -33.32 -1.49
N ALA A 35 26.47 -33.11 -1.18
CA ALA A 35 27.29 -32.01 -1.70
C ALA A 35 27.51 -32.17 -3.21
N GLY A 36 27.43 -31.05 -3.96
CA GLY A 36 27.78 -30.99 -5.36
C GLY A 36 27.67 -29.56 -5.89
N SER A 37 28.80 -28.87 -5.98
CA SER A 37 28.92 -27.58 -6.65
C SER A 37 28.76 -27.77 -8.16
N THR A 38 27.70 -27.21 -8.75
CA THR A 38 27.59 -27.01 -10.19
C THR A 38 27.20 -25.57 -10.46
N ALA A 39 28.06 -24.87 -11.19
CA ALA A 39 27.80 -23.55 -11.74
C ALA A 39 26.59 -23.64 -12.68
N LEU A 40 25.48 -22.99 -12.31
CA LEU A 40 24.32 -22.81 -13.17
C LEU A 40 24.56 -21.60 -14.07
N SER A 41 25.00 -21.89 -15.29
CA SER A 41 24.92 -20.99 -16.43
C SER A 41 23.45 -20.57 -16.65
N SER A 42 23.21 -19.26 -16.70
CA SER A 42 21.91 -18.66 -16.99
C SER A 42 21.31 -19.22 -18.29
N PRO A 43 20.05 -19.70 -18.29
CA PRO A 43 19.35 -19.93 -19.55
C PRO A 43 18.96 -18.57 -20.13
N HIS A 44 19.59 -18.21 -21.25
CA HIS A 44 19.07 -17.22 -22.19
C HIS A 44 17.63 -17.61 -22.55
N THR A 45 16.66 -16.89 -22.01
CA THR A 45 15.28 -16.97 -22.46
C THR A 45 15.19 -16.30 -23.83
N SER A 46 14.85 -17.11 -24.84
CA SER A 46 14.35 -16.58 -26.10
C SER A 46 13.12 -15.70 -25.83
N PRO A 47 12.93 -14.58 -26.54
CA PRO A 47 11.74 -13.77 -26.37
C PRO A 47 10.54 -14.63 -26.75
N GLY A 48 9.70 -14.93 -25.76
CA GLY A 48 8.38 -15.49 -26.00
C GLY A 48 7.57 -14.54 -26.91
N PRO A 49 6.50 -15.05 -27.56
CA PRO A 49 5.64 -14.20 -28.37
C PRO A 49 5.19 -13.00 -27.54
N ALA A 50 5.31 -11.80 -28.12
CA ALA A 50 4.89 -10.57 -27.48
C ALA A 50 3.43 -10.71 -27.04
N LEU A 51 3.21 -10.81 -25.74
CA LEU A 51 1.88 -10.66 -25.15
C LEU A 51 1.41 -9.27 -25.59
N GLY A 52 0.32 -9.21 -26.36
CA GLY A 52 -0.29 -7.93 -26.73
C GLY A 52 -0.53 -7.13 -25.45
N THR A 53 -0.18 -5.84 -25.45
CA THR A 53 -0.33 -4.98 -24.27
C THR A 53 -1.80 -4.92 -23.88
N MET A 54 -2.15 -5.66 -22.82
CA MET A 54 -3.47 -5.66 -22.20
C MET A 54 -3.73 -4.25 -21.63
N GLN A 55 -4.89 -3.67 -21.92
CA GLN A 55 -5.27 -2.33 -21.47
C GLN A 55 -6.53 -2.35 -20.63
N VAL A 56 -6.60 -1.43 -19.66
CA VAL A 56 -7.75 -1.17 -18.80
C VAL A 56 -8.57 -0.05 -19.43
N ALA A 57 -9.85 -0.32 -19.69
CA ALA A 57 -10.77 0.67 -20.25
C ALA A 57 -11.55 1.41 -19.16
N PHE A 58 -11.68 2.72 -19.34
CA PHE A 58 -12.50 3.62 -18.54
C PHE A 58 -13.55 4.27 -19.45
N PRO A 59 -14.84 4.24 -19.08
CA PRO A 59 -15.91 4.72 -19.94
C PRO A 59 -15.87 6.25 -20.10
N PRO A 60 -16.53 6.78 -21.15
CA PRO A 60 -16.80 8.21 -21.25
C PRO A 60 -17.47 8.77 -19.98
N GLY A 61 -17.10 9.99 -19.60
CA GLY A 61 -17.56 10.65 -18.38
C GLY A 61 -16.81 10.23 -17.11
N THR A 62 -15.86 9.29 -17.18
CA THR A 62 -14.95 9.04 -16.06
C THR A 62 -14.17 10.31 -15.75
N ARG A 63 -14.18 10.72 -14.48
CA ARG A 63 -13.43 11.88 -14.02
C ARG A 63 -11.96 11.54 -13.81
N LEU A 64 -11.10 12.44 -14.26
CA LEU A 64 -9.65 12.42 -14.09
C LEU A 64 -9.22 13.62 -13.25
N THR A 65 -8.44 13.35 -12.21
CA THR A 65 -7.81 14.38 -11.39
C THR A 65 -6.29 14.24 -11.52
N PRO A 66 -5.60 15.20 -12.14
CA PRO A 66 -4.15 15.16 -12.17
C PRO A 66 -3.61 15.45 -10.76
N MET A 67 -2.60 14.70 -10.32
CA MET A 67 -1.97 14.89 -9.01
C MET A 67 -0.65 15.64 -9.15
N GLY A 68 -0.07 16.07 -8.02
CA GLY A 68 1.22 16.76 -8.01
C GLY A 68 1.22 18.03 -8.88
N ALA A 69 2.18 18.11 -9.81
CA ALA A 69 2.39 19.26 -10.70
C ALA A 69 1.20 19.57 -11.63
N GLY A 70 0.26 18.63 -11.80
CA GLY A 70 -0.94 18.87 -12.59
C GLY A 70 -2.01 19.73 -11.90
N GLN A 71 -1.84 20.04 -10.62
CA GLN A 71 -2.64 21.03 -9.89
C GLN A 71 -1.90 22.37 -9.82
N THR A 72 -2.59 23.44 -10.23
CA THR A 72 -1.96 24.72 -10.59
C THR A 72 -1.36 25.51 -9.42
N ASP A 73 -1.78 25.24 -8.18
CA ASP A 73 -1.27 25.89 -6.99
C ASP A 73 -1.29 24.98 -5.75
N ALA A 74 -0.68 25.42 -4.65
CA ALA A 74 -0.57 24.65 -3.41
C ALA A 74 -1.93 24.39 -2.74
N THR A 75 -2.91 25.29 -2.89
CA THR A 75 -4.25 25.11 -2.33
C THR A 75 -4.98 24.01 -3.08
N GLN A 76 -4.99 24.05 -4.42
CA GLN A 76 -5.60 23.00 -5.24
C GLN A 76 -4.93 21.65 -5.00
N ARG A 77 -3.60 21.59 -4.91
CA ARG A 77 -2.87 20.37 -4.54
C ARG A 77 -3.35 19.81 -3.20
N ARG A 78 -3.41 20.67 -2.18
CA ARG A 78 -3.85 20.26 -0.85
C ARG A 78 -5.26 19.69 -0.88
N GLU A 79 -6.21 20.40 -1.48
CA GLU A 79 -7.60 19.94 -1.53
C GLU A 79 -7.78 18.68 -2.41
N ALA A 80 -7.00 18.52 -3.48
CA ALA A 80 -7.00 17.29 -4.29
C ALA A 80 -6.53 16.07 -3.49
N TYR A 81 -5.43 16.18 -2.73
CA TYR A 81 -4.98 15.09 -1.86
C TYR A 81 -5.94 14.81 -0.71
N ARG A 82 -6.54 15.84 -0.10
CA ARG A 82 -7.57 15.64 0.93
C ARG A 82 -8.78 14.89 0.38
N ALA A 83 -9.30 15.29 -0.77
CA ALA A 83 -10.41 14.59 -1.43
C ALA A 83 -10.02 13.16 -1.83
N LEU A 84 -8.79 12.95 -2.30
CA LEU A 84 -8.27 11.62 -2.61
C LEU A 84 -8.28 10.70 -1.38
N PHE A 85 -7.67 11.13 -0.26
CA PHE A 85 -7.65 10.31 0.94
C PHE A 85 -9.05 10.09 1.51
N GLN A 86 -9.91 11.11 1.50
CA GLN A 86 -11.33 10.93 1.88
C GLN A 86 -11.97 9.80 1.09
N ALA A 87 -11.89 9.86 -0.24
CA ALA A 87 -12.48 8.88 -1.13
C ALA A 87 -11.88 7.47 -0.93
N ILE A 88 -10.58 7.36 -0.65
CA ILE A 88 -9.94 6.07 -0.30
C ILE A 88 -10.55 5.48 0.97
N TYR A 89 -10.70 6.27 2.04
CA TYR A 89 -11.26 5.78 3.32
C TYR A 89 -12.77 5.57 3.28
N GLU A 90 -13.48 6.30 2.42
CA GLU A 90 -14.88 6.05 2.05
C GLU A 90 -15.05 4.86 1.08
N ARG A 91 -13.92 4.26 0.65
CA ARG A 91 -13.85 3.04 -0.20
C ARG A 91 -14.43 3.23 -1.60
N GLU A 92 -14.22 4.41 -2.19
CA GLU A 92 -14.59 4.67 -3.59
C GLU A 92 -13.74 3.87 -4.59
N ASP A 93 -14.27 3.61 -5.80
CA ASP A 93 -13.52 2.94 -6.88
C ASP A 93 -12.55 3.92 -7.55
N LEU A 94 -11.33 3.98 -7.01
CA LEU A 94 -10.26 4.85 -7.50
C LEU A 94 -9.16 4.05 -8.19
N ALA A 95 -8.72 4.53 -9.34
CA ALA A 95 -7.56 4.00 -10.05
C ALA A 95 -6.44 5.05 -10.15
N TRP A 96 -5.34 4.81 -9.45
CA TRP A 96 -4.12 5.60 -9.51
C TRP A 96 -3.25 5.15 -10.68
N MET A 97 -3.09 6.01 -11.68
CA MET A 97 -2.46 5.67 -12.95
C MET A 97 -0.96 5.40 -12.78
N ALA A 98 -0.51 4.23 -13.23
CA ALA A 98 0.91 3.86 -13.22
C ALA A 98 1.60 4.05 -14.57
N THR A 99 0.86 4.54 -15.57
CA THR A 99 1.37 4.98 -16.87
C THR A 99 0.67 6.27 -17.26
N PRO A 100 1.32 7.17 -18.00
CA PRO A 100 0.67 8.34 -18.56
C PRO A 100 -0.54 7.96 -19.42
N LEU A 101 -1.56 8.82 -19.45
CA LEU A 101 -2.66 8.72 -20.40
C LEU A 101 -2.28 9.53 -21.65
N PRO A 102 -2.03 8.89 -22.81
CA PRO A 102 -1.74 9.60 -24.05
C PRO A 102 -3.02 10.24 -24.61
N GLY A 103 -2.89 11.44 -25.20
CA GLY A 103 -4.02 12.16 -25.77
C GLY A 103 -3.64 13.58 -26.18
N THR A 104 -4.65 14.35 -26.63
CA THR A 104 -4.51 15.79 -26.90
C THR A 104 -4.19 16.58 -25.62
N LEU A 105 -4.68 16.11 -24.48
CA LEU A 105 -4.18 16.46 -23.15
C LEU A 105 -3.46 15.21 -22.62
N SER A 106 -2.14 15.28 -22.46
CA SER A 106 -1.37 14.19 -21.86
C SER A 106 -1.40 14.35 -20.34
N PHE A 107 -1.85 13.32 -19.64
CA PHE A 107 -1.83 13.30 -18.18
C PHE A 107 -0.72 12.38 -17.70
N PRO A 108 0.12 12.81 -16.74
CA PRO A 108 1.25 12.01 -16.27
C PRO A 108 0.77 10.79 -15.47
N ALA A 109 1.69 9.85 -15.26
CA ALA A 109 1.54 8.87 -14.18
C ALA A 109 1.30 9.62 -12.85
N GLY A 110 0.62 8.98 -11.91
CA GLY A 110 0.19 9.63 -10.67
C GLY A 110 -1.19 10.27 -10.71
N SER A 111 -1.75 10.51 -11.90
CA SER A 111 -3.13 10.97 -12.05
C SER A 111 -4.14 9.93 -11.52
N VAL A 112 -5.28 10.38 -11.00
CA VAL A 112 -6.32 9.52 -10.45
C VAL A 112 -7.55 9.53 -11.37
N LEU A 113 -8.05 8.34 -11.68
CA LEU A 113 -9.34 8.12 -12.33
C LEU A 113 -10.36 7.68 -11.27
N GLY A 114 -11.44 8.44 -11.13
CA GLY A 114 -12.42 8.25 -10.06
C GLY A 114 -13.14 9.56 -9.73
N ASP A 115 -14.23 9.48 -8.96
CA ASP A 115 -15.09 10.62 -8.67
C ASP A 115 -14.56 11.49 -7.53
N LEU A 116 -13.43 12.17 -7.78
CA LEU A 116 -12.96 13.21 -6.85
C LEU A 116 -13.70 14.52 -7.13
N SER A 117 -14.09 15.24 -6.08
CA SER A 117 -14.73 16.55 -6.18
C SER A 117 -14.17 17.52 -5.16
N GLY A 118 -14.12 18.81 -5.52
CA GLY A 118 -13.61 19.87 -4.67
C GLY A 118 -13.05 21.05 -5.46
N PRO A 119 -12.47 22.04 -4.79
CA PRO A 119 -11.94 23.26 -5.41
C PRO A 119 -10.55 23.01 -6.02
N PHE A 120 -10.46 22.05 -6.94
CA PHE A 120 -9.26 21.68 -7.68
C PHE A 120 -9.59 21.27 -9.10
N THR A 121 -8.58 21.22 -9.96
CA THR A 121 -8.80 20.96 -11.39
C THR A 121 -9.10 19.49 -11.64
N THR A 122 -10.17 19.22 -12.40
CA THR A 122 -10.57 17.88 -12.86
C THR A 122 -11.00 17.92 -14.33
N TYR A 123 -11.03 16.75 -14.97
CA TYR A 123 -11.39 16.60 -16.38
C TYR A 123 -12.33 15.41 -16.56
N ASP A 124 -13.40 15.57 -17.33
CA ASP A 124 -14.26 14.45 -17.72
C ASP A 124 -13.77 13.86 -19.05
N LEU A 125 -13.57 12.54 -19.09
CA LEU A 125 -13.09 11.85 -20.29
C LEU A 125 -14.20 11.77 -21.35
N ALA A 126 -14.18 12.66 -22.34
CA ALA A 126 -15.24 12.74 -23.36
C ALA A 126 -15.42 11.46 -24.19
N GLY A 127 -14.33 10.74 -24.50
CA GLY A 127 -14.33 9.52 -25.30
C GLY A 127 -14.02 8.23 -24.50
N GLY A 128 -13.94 8.34 -23.18
CA GLY A 128 -13.30 7.32 -22.35
C GLY A 128 -11.78 7.32 -22.49
N ALA A 129 -11.13 6.34 -21.87
CA ALA A 129 -9.67 6.20 -21.90
C ALA A 129 -9.27 4.74 -21.79
N THR A 130 -8.10 4.40 -22.34
CA THR A 130 -7.41 3.15 -22.04
C THR A 130 -6.03 3.44 -21.47
N ILE A 131 -5.69 2.77 -20.38
CA ILE A 131 -4.36 2.83 -19.77
C ILE A 131 -3.77 1.45 -19.65
N SER A 132 -2.45 1.35 -19.70
CA SER A 132 -1.77 0.06 -19.62
C SER A 132 -1.79 -0.50 -18.20
N ARG A 133 -1.61 0.35 -17.18
CA ARG A 133 -1.56 -0.06 -15.77
C ARG A 133 -2.05 1.02 -14.81
N ALA A 134 -2.71 0.58 -13.75
CA ALA A 134 -3.05 1.38 -12.59
C ALA A 134 -3.01 0.56 -11.30
N PHE A 135 -3.01 1.26 -10.18
CA PHE A 135 -3.28 0.70 -8.86
C PHE A 135 -4.70 1.04 -8.44
N ALA A 136 -5.45 0.05 -7.97
CA ALA A 136 -6.65 0.30 -7.17
C ALA A 136 -6.19 0.77 -5.81
N LEU A 137 -6.71 1.89 -5.34
CA LEU A 137 -6.38 2.41 -4.01
C LEU A 137 -7.33 1.82 -2.98
N HIS A 138 -6.79 1.37 -1.86
CA HIS A 138 -7.55 0.81 -0.74
C HIS A 138 -7.07 1.45 0.57
N PRO A 139 -7.96 1.65 1.56
CA PRO A 139 -7.56 2.19 2.84
C PRO A 139 -6.63 1.22 3.56
N ILE A 140 -5.69 1.80 4.30
CA ILE A 140 -4.71 1.06 5.11
C ILE A 140 -4.68 1.64 6.53
N ARG A 141 -4.22 0.85 7.49
CA ARG A 141 -3.93 1.32 8.85
C ARG A 141 -2.45 1.69 8.97
N ILE A 142 -2.18 2.90 9.44
CA ILE A 142 -0.83 3.47 9.49
C ILE A 142 -0.36 3.55 10.96
N ALA A 143 0.82 3.01 11.22
CA ALA A 143 1.55 3.21 12.48
C ALA A 143 2.66 4.24 12.26
N LEU A 144 2.72 5.25 13.13
CA LEU A 144 3.80 6.23 13.20
C LEU A 144 4.65 5.94 14.44
N PHE A 145 5.91 5.57 14.25
CA PHE A 145 6.79 5.23 15.37
C PHE A 145 7.21 6.49 16.14
N ASP A 146 7.15 6.42 17.48
CA ASP A 146 7.71 7.40 18.41
C ASP A 146 8.43 6.65 19.54
N SER A 147 9.74 6.87 19.65
CA SER A 147 10.55 6.24 20.68
C SER A 147 10.22 6.83 22.04
N GLY A 148 10.14 5.97 23.06
CA GLY A 148 10.04 6.41 24.46
C GLY A 148 11.30 7.09 24.99
N LEU A 149 12.42 7.02 24.26
CA LEU A 149 13.69 7.62 24.66
C LEU A 149 13.65 9.16 24.59
N ARG A 150 14.40 9.77 25.49
CA ARG A 150 14.52 11.22 25.64
C ARG A 150 15.99 11.62 25.69
N ASP A 151 16.31 12.77 25.12
CA ASP A 151 17.66 13.32 25.19
C ASP A 151 17.97 13.94 26.56
N GLU A 152 19.18 14.49 26.72
CA GLU A 152 19.64 15.12 27.97
C GLU A 152 18.81 16.35 28.40
N PHE A 153 17.94 16.86 27.52
CA PHE A 153 17.02 17.97 27.76
C PHE A 153 15.55 17.53 27.85
N ASP A 154 15.30 16.23 27.99
CA ASP A 154 13.96 15.61 28.04
C ASP A 154 13.14 15.81 26.74
N GLN A 155 13.80 16.01 25.61
CA GLN A 155 13.14 16.15 24.30
C GLN A 155 13.00 14.79 23.62
N THR A 156 11.97 14.63 22.76
CA THR A 156 11.84 13.41 21.95
C THR A 156 13.05 13.27 21.03
N VAL A 157 13.57 12.05 20.93
CA VAL A 157 14.65 11.70 20.01
C VAL A 157 14.13 11.46 18.59
N VAL A 158 12.83 11.26 18.40
CA VAL A 158 12.16 11.14 17.09
C VAL A 158 11.61 12.50 16.71
N TRP A 159 12.49 13.40 16.26
CA TRP A 159 12.14 14.81 16.07
C TRP A 159 11.13 15.03 14.93
N GLU A 160 11.24 14.28 13.82
CA GLU A 160 10.38 14.43 12.62
C GLU A 160 8.96 13.90 12.83
N ARG A 161 8.68 13.29 13.99
CA ARG A 161 7.31 12.84 14.32
C ARG A 161 6.29 13.98 14.26
N GLY A 162 6.68 15.19 14.66
CA GLY A 162 5.81 16.37 14.63
C GLY A 162 5.36 16.73 13.21
N ASP A 163 6.28 16.65 12.25
CA ASP A 163 6.06 16.99 10.85
C ASP A 163 5.12 15.96 10.17
N PHE A 164 5.30 14.67 10.46
CA PHE A 164 4.35 13.63 10.06
C PHE A 164 2.95 13.82 10.65
N GLU A 165 2.88 14.15 11.94
CA GLU A 165 1.61 14.39 12.60
C GLU A 165 0.89 15.58 11.94
N GLN A 166 1.61 16.66 11.63
CA GLN A 166 1.06 17.78 10.89
C GLN A 166 0.56 17.36 9.50
N LEU A 167 1.37 16.62 8.75
CA LEU A 167 1.00 16.11 7.42
C LEU A 167 -0.27 15.26 7.50
N PHE A 168 -0.33 14.28 8.40
CA PHE A 168 -1.51 13.42 8.52
C PHE A 168 -2.75 14.15 9.00
N ARG A 169 -2.62 15.09 9.94
CA ARG A 169 -3.77 15.92 10.36
C ARG A 169 -4.33 16.77 9.22
N VAL A 170 -3.51 17.17 8.25
CA VAL A 170 -3.94 17.91 7.06
C VAL A 170 -4.67 17.01 6.06
N TYR A 171 -4.18 15.79 5.82
CA TYR A 171 -4.62 14.94 4.70
C TYR A 171 -5.46 13.71 5.07
N LEU A 172 -5.18 13.10 6.22
CA LEU A 172 -5.75 11.83 6.68
C LEU A 172 -6.70 11.97 7.88
N TRP A 173 -6.74 13.13 8.55
CA TRP A 173 -7.45 13.34 9.82
C TRP A 173 -6.92 12.42 10.96
N ASP A 174 -7.50 12.55 12.15
CA ASP A 174 -6.96 11.98 13.40
C ASP A 174 -7.22 10.47 13.58
N ASP A 175 -8.06 9.87 12.74
CA ASP A 175 -8.60 8.52 12.94
C ASP A 175 -7.98 7.46 12.03
N HIS A 176 -6.97 7.82 11.22
CA HIS A 176 -6.40 6.93 10.21
C HIS A 176 -4.92 6.58 10.43
N PHE A 177 -4.29 7.14 11.46
CA PHE A 177 -2.97 6.74 11.93
C PHE A 177 -2.92 6.64 13.46
N THR A 178 -2.02 5.79 13.97
CA THR A 178 -1.77 5.66 15.41
C THR A 178 -0.28 5.81 15.68
N VAL A 179 0.06 6.49 16.78
CA VAL A 179 1.44 6.52 17.27
C VAL A 179 1.75 5.23 18.03
N VAL A 180 2.85 4.57 17.68
CA VAL A 180 3.32 3.33 18.33
C VAL A 180 4.70 3.52 18.94
N THR A 181 4.92 2.91 20.10
CA THR A 181 6.21 2.92 20.81
C THR A 181 6.87 1.56 20.73
N GLU A 182 8.08 1.42 21.29
CA GLU A 182 8.76 0.15 21.45
C GLU A 182 7.89 -0.87 22.19
N THR A 183 7.16 -0.41 23.23
CA THR A 183 6.26 -1.27 24.01
C THR A 183 5.13 -1.84 23.14
N ALA A 184 4.52 -1.02 22.28
CA ALA A 184 3.47 -1.48 21.38
C ALA A 184 4.01 -2.50 20.35
N ILE A 185 5.21 -2.26 19.83
CA ILE A 185 5.90 -3.18 18.92
C ILE A 185 6.16 -4.53 19.61
N LEU A 186 6.72 -4.51 20.82
CA LEU A 186 7.01 -5.70 21.63
C LEU A 186 5.75 -6.48 22.00
N ASN A 187 4.62 -5.79 22.18
CA ASN A 187 3.32 -6.40 22.44
C ASN A 187 2.64 -6.97 21.19
N GLY A 188 3.26 -6.88 20.01
CA GLY A 188 2.74 -7.43 18.76
C GLY A 188 1.65 -6.58 18.09
N GLU A 189 1.53 -5.31 18.48
CA GLU A 189 0.48 -4.42 17.97
C GLU A 189 0.65 -4.10 16.48
N LEU A 190 1.84 -4.30 15.90
CA LEU A 190 2.09 -4.12 14.46
C LEU A 190 1.18 -4.98 13.56
N SER A 191 0.63 -6.07 14.09
CA SER A 191 -0.39 -6.88 13.38
C SER A 191 -1.69 -6.10 13.07
N ASN A 192 -1.88 -4.94 13.70
CA ASN A 192 -2.99 -4.03 13.45
C ASN A 192 -2.71 -2.97 12.39
N TYR A 193 -1.59 -3.03 11.68
CA TYR A 193 -1.22 -2.02 10.71
C TYR A 193 -0.79 -2.65 9.39
N ASP A 194 -0.83 -1.87 8.33
CA ASP A 194 -0.35 -2.26 7.00
C ASP A 194 0.95 -1.52 6.64
N LEU A 195 1.15 -0.34 7.23
CA LEU A 195 2.32 0.52 7.05
C LEU A 195 2.83 0.99 8.41
N LEU A 196 4.12 0.81 8.65
CA LEU A 196 4.89 1.42 9.73
C LEU A 196 5.79 2.51 9.14
N ILE A 197 5.70 3.70 9.70
CA ILE A 197 6.56 4.83 9.37
C ILE A 197 7.51 5.06 10.55
N ILE A 198 8.80 5.10 10.25
CA ILE A 198 9.88 5.37 11.19
C ILE A 198 10.50 6.72 10.81
N PRO A 199 10.10 7.82 11.47
CA PRO A 199 10.63 9.14 11.17
C PRO A 199 12.11 9.25 11.51
N ALA A 200 12.72 10.38 11.14
CA ALA A 200 14.09 10.66 11.51
C ALA A 200 14.29 10.77 13.02
N PHE A 201 15.48 10.34 13.44
CA PHE A 201 15.95 10.44 14.81
C PHE A 201 16.97 11.56 14.93
N ARG A 202 17.19 12.02 16.18
CA ARG A 202 18.31 12.90 16.50
C ARG A 202 19.62 12.16 16.21
N LEU A 203 20.60 12.90 15.72
CA LEU A 203 21.95 12.38 15.47
C LEU A 203 22.48 11.66 16.72
N GLY A 204 22.96 10.42 16.53
CA GLY A 204 23.54 9.59 17.59
C GLY A 204 22.55 8.67 18.32
N TRP A 205 21.24 8.79 18.09
CA TRP A 205 20.23 8.00 18.80
C TRP A 205 19.80 6.72 18.09
N ALA A 206 20.17 6.52 16.83
CA ALA A 206 19.71 5.37 16.03
C ALA A 206 20.05 4.01 16.67
N GLU A 207 21.28 3.85 17.19
CA GLU A 207 21.70 2.62 17.85
C GLU A 207 21.04 2.44 19.22
N GLU A 208 20.78 3.53 19.94
CA GLU A 208 20.07 3.49 21.24
C GLU A 208 18.60 3.10 21.09
N VAL A 209 17.92 3.64 20.07
CA VAL A 209 16.55 3.23 19.71
C VAL A 209 16.50 1.77 19.24
N ALA A 210 17.50 1.31 18.48
CA ALA A 210 17.60 -0.11 18.12
C ALA A 210 17.80 -0.99 19.38
N ALA A 211 18.62 -0.53 20.32
CA ALA A 211 18.88 -1.23 21.57
C ALA A 211 17.66 -1.26 22.50
N SER A 212 16.82 -0.21 22.52
CA SER A 212 15.58 -0.19 23.32
C SER A 212 14.52 -1.16 22.79
N LEU A 213 14.50 -1.43 21.49
CA LEU A 213 13.69 -2.50 20.89
C LEU A 213 14.23 -3.89 21.24
N GLY A 214 15.55 -4.05 21.32
CA GLY A 214 16.22 -5.33 21.53
C GLY A 214 15.92 -6.35 20.42
N ASP A 215 16.40 -7.57 20.60
CA ASP A 215 16.23 -8.65 19.61
C ASP A 215 14.75 -8.94 19.31
N ASP A 216 13.89 -8.91 20.34
CA ASP A 216 12.46 -9.19 20.20
C ASP A 216 11.73 -8.11 19.40
N GLY A 217 12.05 -6.83 19.62
CA GLY A 217 11.46 -5.71 18.88
C GLY A 217 11.93 -5.68 17.43
N LEU A 218 13.23 -5.90 17.19
CA LEU A 218 13.78 -5.99 15.83
C LEU A 218 13.19 -7.18 15.05
N GLU A 219 13.01 -8.32 15.71
CA GLU A 219 12.34 -9.49 15.14
C GLU A 219 10.84 -9.23 14.89
N ALA A 220 10.16 -8.45 15.74
CA ALA A 220 8.78 -8.02 15.50
C ALA A 220 8.67 -7.14 14.23
N LEU A 221 9.59 -6.20 14.02
CA LEU A 221 9.69 -5.44 12.77
C LEU A 221 9.89 -6.37 11.57
N ARG A 222 10.81 -7.34 11.71
CA ARG A 222 11.10 -8.32 10.65
C ARG A 222 9.87 -9.12 10.26
N ARG A 223 9.14 -9.66 11.24
CA ARG A 223 7.90 -10.44 11.02
C ARG A 223 6.78 -9.60 10.42
N PHE A 224 6.65 -8.35 10.85
CA PHE A 224 5.66 -7.41 10.29
C PHE A 224 5.86 -7.26 8.78
N VAL A 225 7.08 -6.94 8.34
CA VAL A 225 7.39 -6.80 6.91
C VAL A 225 7.32 -8.14 6.18
N GLU A 226 7.88 -9.21 6.75
CA GLU A 226 7.80 -10.55 6.14
C GLU A 226 6.35 -10.98 5.89
N GLY A 227 5.44 -10.63 6.81
CA GLY A 227 4.01 -10.89 6.75
C GLY A 227 3.23 -10.10 5.69
N GLY A 228 3.82 -9.03 5.14
CA GLY A 228 3.17 -8.16 4.14
C GLY A 228 3.11 -6.68 4.52
N GLY A 229 3.55 -6.32 5.73
CA GLY A 229 3.65 -4.95 6.19
C GLY A 229 4.65 -4.14 5.37
N TRP A 230 4.41 -2.84 5.29
CA TRP A 230 5.31 -1.88 4.67
C TRP A 230 6.06 -1.13 5.75
N LEU A 231 7.37 -0.98 5.58
CA LEU A 231 8.20 -0.15 6.44
C LEU A 231 8.76 1.00 5.61
N TYR A 232 8.41 2.22 5.98
CA TYR A 232 9.00 3.44 5.44
C TYR A 232 9.83 4.09 6.54
N ALA A 233 11.13 4.28 6.30
CA ALA A 233 12.02 4.88 7.28
C ALA A 233 12.81 6.04 6.69
N GLN A 234 13.00 7.08 7.49
CA GLN A 234 13.74 8.27 7.08
C GLN A 234 15.03 8.46 7.85
N SER A 235 16.05 8.95 7.15
CA SER A 235 17.32 9.38 7.76
C SER A 235 17.88 8.32 8.74
N ASP A 236 18.31 8.71 9.94
CA ASP A 236 18.78 7.83 11.02
C ASP A 236 17.77 6.73 11.39
N GLY A 237 16.47 6.95 11.18
CA GLY A 237 15.42 5.93 11.34
C GLY A 237 15.58 4.73 10.40
N ALA A 238 16.21 4.93 9.23
CA ALA A 238 16.53 3.86 8.28
C ALA A 238 17.43 2.78 8.89
N TRP A 239 18.22 3.12 9.93
CA TRP A 239 19.03 2.16 10.66
C TRP A 239 18.21 1.00 11.23
N LEU A 240 16.97 1.24 11.69
CA LEU A 240 16.12 0.18 12.24
C LEU A 240 15.79 -0.90 11.20
N ALA A 241 15.68 -0.54 9.91
CA ALA A 241 15.48 -1.51 8.85
C ALA A 241 16.71 -2.42 8.68
N GLN A 242 17.93 -1.86 8.77
CA GLN A 242 19.17 -2.63 8.72
C GLN A 242 19.35 -3.48 9.98
N ALA A 243 19.10 -2.92 11.17
CA ALA A 243 19.19 -3.61 12.44
C ALA A 243 18.23 -4.80 12.53
N ALA A 244 17.01 -4.67 11.97
CA ALA A 244 16.04 -5.75 11.85
C ALA A 244 16.36 -6.79 10.76
N GLY A 245 17.47 -6.61 10.02
CA GLY A 245 17.88 -7.50 8.93
C GLY A 245 16.97 -7.45 7.70
N LEU A 246 16.22 -6.36 7.51
CA LEU A 246 15.32 -6.18 6.37
C LEU A 246 16.04 -5.70 5.10
N VAL A 247 17.21 -5.10 5.27
CA VAL A 247 18.16 -4.76 4.21
C VAL A 247 19.57 -5.26 4.59
N PRO A 248 20.46 -5.52 3.63
CA PRO A 248 21.82 -5.98 3.93
C PRO A 248 22.60 -5.01 4.83
N THR A 249 23.46 -5.54 5.69
CA THR A 249 24.45 -4.73 6.44
C THR A 249 25.30 -3.88 5.48
N GLY A 250 25.49 -2.61 5.82
CA GLY A 250 26.19 -1.63 4.99
C GLY A 250 25.29 -0.84 4.04
N THR A 251 23.98 -1.09 4.06
CA THR A 251 22.99 -0.25 3.36
C THR A 251 22.86 1.12 4.01
N VAL A 252 22.95 1.19 5.34
CA VAL A 252 22.90 2.42 6.13
C VAL A 252 24.23 2.61 6.85
N ASP A 253 24.90 3.73 6.59
CA ASP A 253 26.14 4.14 7.22
C ASP A 253 25.91 5.39 8.09
N LEU A 254 25.89 5.18 9.40
CA LEU A 254 25.69 6.26 10.38
C LEU A 254 26.93 7.15 10.57
N THR A 255 28.10 6.73 10.09
CA THR A 255 29.38 7.44 10.30
C THR A 255 29.69 8.38 9.15
N ASN A 256 29.53 7.92 7.90
CA ASN A 256 29.67 8.77 6.73
C ASN A 256 28.35 9.49 6.47
N ARG A 257 28.32 10.81 6.58
CA ARG A 257 27.09 11.60 6.47
C ARG A 257 27.02 12.42 5.18
N VAL A 258 25.80 12.72 4.75
CA VAL A 258 25.48 13.55 3.59
C VAL A 258 24.90 14.87 4.06
N THR A 259 25.53 15.97 3.66
CA THR A 259 25.10 17.33 3.98
C THR A 259 25.07 18.18 2.72
N ASP A 260 24.28 19.24 2.75
CA ASP A 260 24.32 20.36 1.81
C ASP A 260 24.39 21.68 2.60
N LEU A 261 24.96 22.74 2.02
CA LEU A 261 25.13 24.04 2.69
C LEU A 261 23.80 24.76 2.94
N ASP A 262 22.82 24.56 2.06
CA ASP A 262 21.50 25.18 2.11
C ASP A 262 20.44 24.22 2.69
N ASN A 263 20.88 23.06 3.20
CA ASN A 263 20.03 21.95 3.63
C ASN A 263 19.04 21.52 2.53
N ARG A 264 19.42 21.68 1.26
CA ARG A 264 18.61 21.35 0.09
C ARG A 264 19.46 20.55 -0.87
N ALA A 265 19.06 19.30 -1.11
CA ALA A 265 19.78 18.45 -2.04
C ALA A 265 18.96 18.22 -3.31
N ALA A 266 19.59 18.40 -4.46
CA ALA A 266 19.10 18.00 -5.76
C ALA A 266 19.09 16.47 -5.86
N LEU A 267 18.10 15.95 -6.58
CA LEU A 267 17.89 14.53 -6.80
C LEU A 267 17.89 14.24 -8.30
N ALA A 268 18.46 13.10 -8.67
CA ALA A 268 18.31 12.51 -9.99
C ALA A 268 17.60 11.16 -9.86
N LEU A 269 16.65 10.89 -10.77
CA LEU A 269 15.84 9.68 -10.75
C LEU A 269 16.52 8.56 -11.53
N ASP A 270 16.78 7.45 -10.86
CA ASP A 270 17.22 6.20 -11.50
C ASP A 270 16.02 5.43 -12.07
N LEU A 271 14.86 5.55 -11.41
CA LEU A 271 13.62 4.90 -11.78
C LEU A 271 12.47 5.92 -11.89
N PRO A 272 12.41 6.74 -12.95
CA PRO A 272 11.40 7.80 -13.10
C PRO A 272 9.97 7.30 -13.29
N ASP A 273 9.79 6.02 -13.67
CA ASP A 273 8.48 5.38 -13.80
C ASP A 273 8.07 4.64 -12.50
N HIS A 274 8.78 4.85 -11.39
CA HIS A 274 8.47 4.20 -10.12
C HIS A 274 7.37 4.94 -9.36
N PRO A 275 6.40 4.24 -8.71
CA PRO A 275 5.28 4.89 -8.00
C PRO A 275 5.70 5.91 -6.95
N LEU A 276 6.90 5.75 -6.39
CA LEU A 276 7.49 6.68 -5.43
C LEU A 276 7.87 8.04 -6.01
N THR A 277 7.72 8.27 -7.31
CA THR A 277 8.16 9.48 -8.01
C THR A 277 7.04 10.16 -8.82
N PHE A 278 5.84 9.58 -8.81
CA PHE A 278 4.76 9.97 -9.72
C PHE A 278 4.27 11.40 -9.51
N SER A 279 4.26 11.88 -8.27
CA SER A 279 3.64 13.15 -7.93
C SER A 279 4.64 14.23 -7.53
N TRP A 280 5.94 13.98 -7.67
CA TRP A 280 6.99 14.91 -7.25
C TRP A 280 6.83 16.25 -7.97
N LEU A 281 6.89 17.34 -7.19
CA LEU A 281 6.83 18.70 -7.74
C LEU A 281 8.20 19.17 -8.21
N GLU A 282 9.22 18.79 -7.45
CA GLU A 282 10.61 19.19 -7.66
C GLU A 282 11.52 17.98 -7.43
N LEU A 283 12.66 17.99 -8.12
CA LEU A 283 13.72 17.01 -7.93
C LEU A 283 14.69 17.48 -6.85
N THR A 284 14.14 17.85 -5.69
CA THR A 284 14.92 18.30 -4.53
C THR A 284 14.32 17.72 -3.26
N THR A 285 15.11 17.65 -2.19
CA THR A 285 14.59 17.28 -0.86
C THR A 285 15.32 18.07 0.22
N TYR A 286 14.72 18.14 1.41
CA TYR A 286 15.36 18.73 2.58
C TYR A 286 16.33 17.72 3.21
N VAL A 287 17.54 18.15 3.56
CA VAL A 287 18.57 17.31 4.18
C VAL A 287 19.24 18.01 5.36
N LEU A 288 19.49 17.30 6.45
CA LEU A 288 20.06 17.77 7.70
C LEU A 288 21.10 16.79 8.26
N ASN A 289 22.16 16.57 7.50
CA ASN A 289 23.27 15.68 7.89
C ASN A 289 22.83 14.22 7.96
N GLU A 290 22.43 13.64 6.83
CA GLU A 290 21.83 12.31 6.73
C GLU A 290 22.86 11.18 6.84
N PRO A 291 22.49 9.98 7.33
CA PRO A 291 23.35 8.81 7.17
C PRO A 291 23.56 8.51 5.69
N ARG A 292 24.73 8.05 5.28
CA ARG A 292 24.94 7.68 3.88
C ARG A 292 24.24 6.36 3.58
N LEU A 293 23.36 6.36 2.60
CA LEU A 293 22.79 5.14 2.05
C LEU A 293 23.72 4.55 0.97
N SER A 294 23.67 3.23 0.81
CA SER A 294 24.45 2.50 -0.19
C SER A 294 23.58 1.51 -0.95
N ALA A 295 23.87 1.36 -2.25
CA ALA A 295 23.25 0.34 -3.08
C ALA A 295 23.84 -1.04 -2.71
N THR A 296 23.01 -1.91 -2.13
CA THR A 296 23.40 -3.27 -1.74
C THR A 296 22.56 -4.31 -2.50
N ALA A 297 22.96 -5.58 -2.42
CA ALA A 297 22.28 -6.65 -3.15
C ALA A 297 20.81 -6.78 -2.71
N GLY A 298 19.88 -6.82 -3.68
CA GLY A 298 18.44 -6.94 -3.41
C GLY A 298 17.74 -5.62 -3.07
N VAL A 299 18.47 -4.50 -3.06
CA VAL A 299 17.92 -3.15 -2.89
C VAL A 299 17.94 -2.43 -4.25
N SER A 300 16.84 -1.76 -4.59
CA SER A 300 16.73 -0.92 -5.78
C SER A 300 16.89 0.54 -5.39
N VAL A 301 17.74 1.27 -6.12
CA VAL A 301 17.87 2.73 -6.00
C VAL A 301 16.81 3.37 -6.89
N VAL A 302 15.99 4.26 -6.31
CA VAL A 302 14.96 5.00 -7.04
C VAL A 302 15.47 6.39 -7.42
N ALA A 303 16.22 7.02 -6.52
CA ALA A 303 16.84 8.32 -6.73
C ALA A 303 18.18 8.42 -5.98
N HIS A 304 19.07 9.25 -6.50
CA HIS A 304 20.38 9.59 -5.91
C HIS A 304 20.58 11.11 -5.84
N TYR A 305 21.54 11.57 -5.04
CA TYR A 305 21.88 12.99 -4.94
C TYR A 305 22.62 13.52 -6.18
N ASP A 306 22.16 14.64 -6.73
CA ASP A 306 22.67 15.24 -7.96
C ASP A 306 23.65 16.39 -7.69
N GLY A 307 24.89 16.05 -7.33
CA GLY A 307 26.04 16.96 -7.43
C GLY A 307 26.26 17.97 -6.30
N ASP A 308 25.21 18.40 -5.60
CA ASP A 308 25.26 19.52 -4.65
C ASP A 308 25.57 19.14 -3.19
N THR A 309 25.48 17.85 -2.85
CA THR A 309 25.80 17.37 -1.50
C THR A 309 27.29 17.06 -1.30
N THR A 310 27.68 16.77 -0.05
CA THR A 310 29.00 16.22 0.29
C THR A 310 29.23 14.78 -0.20
N ALA A 311 28.19 14.10 -0.69
CA ALA A 311 28.29 12.76 -1.27
C ALA A 311 27.49 12.65 -2.59
N PRO A 312 27.90 13.35 -3.66
CA PRO A 312 27.24 13.26 -4.96
C PRO A 312 27.15 11.82 -5.48
N GLY A 313 26.03 11.47 -6.09
CA GLY A 313 25.75 10.13 -6.59
C GLY A 313 25.46 9.08 -5.52
N ALA A 314 25.48 9.44 -4.22
CA ALA A 314 25.00 8.54 -3.19
C ALA A 314 23.47 8.34 -3.32
N PRO A 315 22.95 7.13 -3.10
CA PRO A 315 21.51 6.88 -3.04
C PRO A 315 20.82 7.79 -2.03
N ALA A 316 19.65 8.31 -2.41
CA ALA A 316 18.80 9.14 -1.56
C ALA A 316 17.46 8.44 -1.24
N LEU A 317 16.95 7.63 -2.18
CA LEU A 317 15.72 6.84 -2.02
C LEU A 317 15.96 5.40 -2.48
N LEU A 318 15.70 4.46 -1.57
CA LEU A 318 15.88 3.03 -1.77
C LEU A 318 14.56 2.29 -1.55
N THR A 319 14.39 1.16 -2.24
CA THR A 319 13.34 0.19 -1.92
C THR A 319 13.83 -1.25 -2.01
N ALA A 320 13.32 -2.10 -1.12
CA ALA A 320 13.56 -3.53 -1.12
C ALA A 320 12.25 -4.30 -0.88
N SER A 321 12.19 -5.53 -1.36
CA SER A 321 11.13 -6.47 -0.98
C SER A 321 11.69 -7.45 0.05
N TYR A 322 10.95 -7.70 1.13
CA TYR A 322 11.33 -8.67 2.16
C TYR A 322 10.11 -9.52 2.51
N GLY A 323 10.20 -10.84 2.30
CA GLY A 323 9.03 -11.71 2.36
C GLY A 323 7.91 -11.20 1.44
N LYS A 324 6.75 -10.89 2.03
CA LYS A 324 5.59 -10.33 1.31
C LYS A 324 5.51 -8.81 1.36
N GLY A 325 6.26 -8.17 2.24
CA GLY A 325 6.23 -6.74 2.47
C GLY A 325 7.27 -5.97 1.69
N ARG A 326 7.40 -4.69 2.04
CA ARG A 326 8.35 -3.77 1.42
C ARG A 326 9.04 -2.92 2.46
N VAL A 327 10.28 -2.54 2.13
CA VAL A 327 11.06 -1.56 2.85
C VAL A 327 11.36 -0.40 1.92
N ILE A 328 11.20 0.81 2.41
CA ILE A 328 11.51 2.07 1.72
C ILE A 328 12.39 2.89 2.65
N LEU A 329 13.56 3.30 2.19
CA LEU A 329 14.48 4.15 2.95
C LEU A 329 14.66 5.45 2.19
N MET A 330 14.43 6.59 2.84
CA MET A 330 14.61 7.91 2.25
C MET A 330 15.49 8.75 3.17
N ASN A 331 16.59 9.28 2.67
CA ASN A 331 17.42 10.16 3.49
C ASN A 331 16.81 11.54 3.69
N GLY A 332 16.10 12.06 2.69
CA GLY A 332 15.48 13.38 2.82
C GLY A 332 14.37 13.41 3.86
N HIS A 333 14.01 14.64 4.25
CA HIS A 333 12.89 14.97 5.12
C HIS A 333 11.78 15.69 4.35
N PRO A 334 11.16 15.06 3.34
CA PRO A 334 10.05 15.67 2.61
C PRO A 334 8.83 16.00 3.50
N SER A 335 8.81 15.59 4.76
CA SER A 335 7.73 15.93 5.70
C SER A 335 7.86 17.34 6.30
N ASP A 336 9.01 18.00 6.16
CA ASP A 336 9.26 19.33 6.72
C ASP A 336 8.65 20.48 5.90
N LYS A 337 8.48 20.26 4.58
CA LYS A 337 8.05 21.31 3.65
C LYS A 337 6.94 20.83 2.73
N VAL A 338 5.89 21.64 2.61
CA VAL A 338 4.67 21.30 1.86
C VAL A 338 4.95 20.99 0.40
N GLU A 339 5.98 21.61 -0.19
CA GLU A 339 6.38 21.36 -1.57
C GLU A 339 6.93 19.93 -1.77
N ASP A 340 7.49 19.33 -0.73
CA ASP A 340 8.09 18.00 -0.76
C ASP A 340 7.12 16.91 -0.30
N TYR A 341 5.97 17.27 0.29
CA TYR A 341 4.95 16.32 0.78
C TYR A 341 4.56 15.24 -0.25
N PRO A 342 4.47 15.54 -1.57
CA PRO A 342 4.18 14.50 -2.55
C PRO A 342 5.16 13.33 -2.54
N GLN A 343 6.41 13.51 -2.09
CA GLN A 343 7.38 12.41 -1.93
C GLN A 343 6.94 11.43 -0.83
N VAL A 344 6.37 11.92 0.28
CA VAL A 344 5.76 11.09 1.33
C VAL A 344 4.43 10.51 0.87
N ILE A 345 3.59 11.32 0.20
CA ILE A 345 2.27 10.88 -0.23
C ILE A 345 2.37 9.74 -1.25
N ASP A 346 3.35 9.75 -2.15
CA ASP A 346 3.58 8.65 -3.08
C ASP A 346 3.91 7.33 -2.35
N VAL A 347 4.58 7.37 -1.19
CA VAL A 347 4.78 6.19 -0.32
C VAL A 347 3.43 5.68 0.19
N LEU A 348 2.58 6.57 0.70
CA LEU A 348 1.24 6.21 1.21
C LEU A 348 0.38 5.60 0.11
N LEU A 349 0.30 6.25 -1.05
CA LEU A 349 -0.48 5.79 -2.19
C LEU A 349 0.05 4.45 -2.73
N TRP A 350 1.36 4.23 -2.71
CA TRP A 350 1.92 2.95 -3.10
C TRP A 350 1.59 1.83 -2.09
N ALA A 351 1.62 2.12 -0.79
CA ALA A 351 1.19 1.19 0.26
C ALA A 351 -0.33 0.89 0.19
N MET A 352 -1.14 1.86 -0.24
CA MET A 352 -2.58 1.71 -0.52
C MET A 352 -2.86 0.99 -1.84
N GLY A 353 -1.91 1.04 -2.79
CA GLY A 353 -2.07 0.54 -4.14
C GLY A 353 -2.10 -0.99 -4.24
N ARG A 354 -3.09 -1.51 -4.97
CA ARG A 354 -3.23 -2.93 -5.32
C ARG A 354 -3.38 -3.08 -6.82
N ARG A 355 -2.97 -4.22 -7.36
CA ARG A 355 -3.07 -4.50 -8.81
C ARG A 355 -4.50 -4.70 -9.30
N ALA A 356 -5.44 -4.90 -8.38
CA ALA A 356 -6.85 -5.09 -8.69
C ALA A 356 -7.73 -4.37 -7.68
N GLY A 357 -8.85 -3.86 -8.17
CA GLY A 357 -9.95 -3.34 -7.37
C GLY A 357 -10.94 -4.45 -7.03
N PHE A 358 -11.56 -4.33 -5.87
CA PHE A 358 -12.66 -5.19 -5.45
C PHE A 358 -13.70 -4.33 -4.75
N HIS A 359 -14.90 -4.25 -5.30
CA HIS A 359 -15.98 -3.44 -4.75
C HIS A 359 -17.27 -4.25 -4.65
N GLY A 360 -18.05 -3.99 -3.60
CA GLY A 360 -19.31 -4.67 -3.35
C GLY A 360 -20.47 -3.67 -3.35
N THR A 361 -21.58 -4.03 -3.98
CA THR A 361 -22.85 -3.31 -3.86
C THR A 361 -23.90 -4.24 -3.27
N LEU A 362 -24.65 -3.76 -2.30
CA LEU A 362 -25.74 -4.50 -1.67
C LEU A 362 -27.05 -3.79 -1.97
N CYS A 363 -28.05 -4.51 -2.45
CA CYS A 363 -29.39 -3.98 -2.72
C CYS A 363 -30.43 -4.93 -2.16
N GLN A 364 -31.38 -4.47 -1.37
CA GLN A 364 -32.58 -5.25 -1.13
C GLN A 364 -33.39 -5.35 -2.44
N THR A 365 -34.14 -6.44 -2.63
CA THR A 365 -35.02 -6.61 -3.80
C THR A 365 -36.48 -6.80 -3.39
N TYR A 366 -36.84 -6.34 -2.21
CA TYR A 366 -38.17 -6.42 -1.64
C TYR A 366 -39.06 -5.26 -2.12
N THR A 367 -38.51 -4.04 -2.23
CA THR A 367 -39.22 -2.85 -2.69
C THR A 367 -38.35 -1.93 -3.53
N ASP A 368 -38.82 -1.46 -4.68
CA ASP A 368 -38.07 -0.49 -5.49
C ASP A 368 -38.03 0.92 -4.86
N ALA A 369 -38.71 1.13 -3.73
CA ALA A 369 -38.78 2.41 -3.03
C ALA A 369 -37.52 2.78 -2.23
N VAL A 370 -36.61 1.82 -1.99
CA VAL A 370 -35.33 2.08 -1.30
C VAL A 370 -34.16 1.68 -2.17
N GLY A 371 -33.16 2.56 -2.25
CA GLY A 371 -31.96 2.34 -3.04
C GLY A 371 -31.05 1.23 -2.48
N CYS A 372 -30.01 0.90 -3.25
CA CYS A 372 -28.92 0.06 -2.77
C CYS A 372 -28.22 0.71 -1.57
N GLY A 373 -27.63 -0.11 -0.69
CA GLY A 373 -27.01 0.32 0.57
C GLY A 373 -27.99 0.42 1.75
N VAL A 374 -29.31 0.37 1.50
CA VAL A 374 -30.33 0.33 2.55
C VAL A 374 -30.80 -1.11 2.75
N ILE A 375 -30.46 -1.69 3.90
CA ILE A 375 -30.96 -2.99 4.31
C ILE A 375 -32.21 -2.73 5.16
N PRO A 376 -33.36 -3.33 4.86
CA PRO A 376 -34.48 -3.31 5.79
C PRO A 376 -34.03 -3.94 7.11
N ALA A 377 -34.61 -3.51 8.24
CA ALA A 377 -34.34 -4.11 9.54
C ALA A 377 -34.43 -5.64 9.45
N TYR A 378 -33.73 -6.40 10.32
CA TYR A 378 -33.57 -7.88 10.36
C TYR A 378 -34.87 -8.69 10.24
N GLU A 379 -35.57 -8.54 9.14
CA GLU A 379 -36.82 -9.17 8.79
C GLU A 379 -36.47 -10.44 8.05
N ALA A 380 -36.91 -11.56 8.60
CA ALA A 380 -36.69 -12.85 7.98
C ALA A 380 -37.32 -12.87 6.58
N GLY A 381 -36.60 -13.43 5.62
CA GLY A 381 -37.10 -13.63 4.26
C GLY A 381 -37.02 -12.42 3.32
N VAL A 382 -36.39 -11.31 3.73
CA VAL A 382 -36.12 -10.20 2.79
C VAL A 382 -34.99 -10.59 1.84
N PRO A 383 -35.24 -10.67 0.53
CA PRO A 383 -34.20 -10.99 -0.45
C PRO A 383 -33.23 -9.82 -0.63
N ILE A 384 -31.95 -10.15 -0.70
CA ILE A 384 -30.85 -9.21 -0.88
C ILE A 384 -30.03 -9.64 -2.10
N ARG A 385 -29.62 -8.69 -2.92
CA ARG A 385 -28.65 -8.91 -3.99
C ARG A 385 -27.33 -8.30 -3.56
N ILE A 386 -26.26 -9.09 -3.58
CA ILE A 386 -24.89 -8.64 -3.35
C ILE A 386 -24.18 -8.77 -4.69
N THR A 387 -23.66 -7.69 -5.25
CA THR A 387 -22.83 -7.76 -6.45
C THR A 387 -21.42 -7.40 -6.06
N SER A 388 -20.49 -8.30 -6.29
CA SER A 388 -19.08 -8.07 -6.09
C SER A 388 -18.41 -7.94 -7.43
N THR A 389 -17.65 -6.88 -7.63
CA THR A 389 -16.94 -6.65 -8.87
C THR A 389 -15.46 -6.69 -8.61
N PHE A 390 -14.79 -7.54 -9.37
CA PHE A 390 -13.34 -7.62 -9.41
C PHE A 390 -12.84 -6.93 -10.67
N LYS A 391 -11.89 -6.01 -10.52
CA LYS A 391 -11.33 -5.25 -11.64
C LYS A 391 -9.83 -5.45 -11.69
N ASN A 392 -9.32 -6.14 -12.70
CA ASN A 392 -7.88 -6.25 -12.91
C ASN A 392 -7.38 -4.97 -13.58
N LEU A 393 -6.60 -4.18 -12.85
CA LEU A 393 -6.04 -2.91 -13.30
C LEU A 393 -4.58 -3.02 -13.79
N TRP A 394 -4.05 -4.24 -13.84
CA TRP A 394 -2.66 -4.50 -14.21
C TRP A 394 -2.51 -4.78 -15.70
N ASP A 395 -1.28 -4.62 -16.20
CA ASP A 395 -0.91 -4.79 -17.62
C ASP A 395 -0.81 -6.25 -18.07
N GLY A 396 -1.40 -7.18 -17.31
CA GLY A 396 -1.40 -8.60 -17.61
C GLY A 396 -2.40 -9.39 -16.76
N PRO A 397 -2.61 -10.67 -17.08
CA PRO A 397 -3.48 -11.53 -16.31
C PRO A 397 -2.95 -11.70 -14.89
N LEU A 398 -3.87 -11.74 -13.91
CA LEU A 398 -3.53 -12.11 -12.55
C LEU A 398 -3.68 -13.62 -12.42
N SER A 399 -2.65 -14.27 -11.87
CA SER A 399 -2.69 -15.70 -11.56
C SER A 399 -3.18 -15.94 -10.15
N ASP A 400 -3.84 -17.09 -9.95
CA ASP A 400 -4.17 -17.62 -8.63
C ASP A 400 -5.05 -16.65 -7.82
N VAL A 401 -5.98 -15.97 -8.50
CA VAL A 401 -6.92 -15.07 -7.84
C VAL A 401 -7.98 -15.90 -7.14
N ILE A 402 -8.06 -15.71 -5.82
CA ILE A 402 -9.08 -16.33 -4.98
C ILE A 402 -9.94 -15.21 -4.39
N VAL A 403 -11.17 -15.12 -4.88
CA VAL A 403 -12.19 -14.28 -4.27
C VAL A 403 -12.90 -15.11 -3.22
N THR A 404 -12.98 -14.59 -2.00
CA THR A 404 -13.70 -15.24 -0.90
C THR A 404 -14.72 -14.26 -0.33
N GLU A 405 -15.96 -14.70 -0.26
CA GLU A 405 -17.02 -13.99 0.46
C GLU A 405 -17.46 -14.83 1.65
N THR A 406 -17.72 -14.15 2.77
CA THR A 406 -18.24 -14.78 3.98
C THR A 406 -19.61 -14.19 4.30
N LEU A 407 -20.63 -15.02 4.18
CA LEU A 407 -21.98 -14.73 4.65
C LEU A 407 -22.03 -14.96 6.15
N GLN A 408 -22.37 -13.92 6.90
CA GLN A 408 -22.51 -14.00 8.35
C GLN A 408 -23.72 -14.86 8.77
N PRO A 409 -23.72 -15.42 9.99
CA PRO A 409 -24.88 -16.12 10.53
C PRO A 409 -26.15 -15.26 10.42
N GLY A 410 -27.27 -15.88 10.05
CA GLY A 410 -28.56 -15.20 9.82
C GLY A 410 -28.84 -14.88 8.35
N PHE A 411 -27.84 -14.95 7.47
CA PHE A 411 -28.04 -14.93 6.02
C PHE A 411 -27.92 -16.34 5.45
N THR A 412 -28.83 -16.70 4.55
CA THR A 412 -28.83 -17.98 3.84
C THR A 412 -28.50 -17.76 2.37
N THR A 413 -27.96 -18.77 1.70
CA THR A 413 -27.72 -18.74 0.25
C THR A 413 -27.83 -20.14 -0.34
N THR A 414 -27.90 -20.25 -1.67
CA THR A 414 -27.89 -21.54 -2.38
C THR A 414 -26.96 -21.47 -3.59
N TRP A 415 -26.49 -22.63 -4.07
CA TRP A 415 -25.69 -22.70 -5.30
C TRP A 415 -26.35 -22.05 -6.51
N ALA A 416 -27.66 -22.23 -6.68
CA ALA A 416 -28.42 -21.69 -7.82
C ALA A 416 -28.48 -20.16 -7.82
N SER A 417 -28.21 -19.55 -6.68
CA SER A 417 -28.34 -18.11 -6.48
C SER A 417 -27.09 -17.29 -6.74
N ILE A 418 -25.95 -17.97 -6.78
CA ILE A 418 -24.63 -17.38 -6.88
C ILE A 418 -24.21 -17.42 -8.36
N GLN A 419 -23.88 -16.27 -8.93
CA GLN A 419 -23.40 -16.17 -10.31
C GLN A 419 -22.12 -15.31 -10.37
N PRO A 420 -21.08 -15.75 -11.08
CA PRO A 420 -20.90 -17.08 -11.67
C PRO A 420 -20.87 -18.18 -10.59
N THR A 421 -21.07 -19.43 -11.00
CA THR A 421 -21.01 -20.60 -10.10
C THR A 421 -19.68 -20.61 -9.32
N PRO A 422 -19.73 -20.68 -7.99
CA PRO A 422 -18.51 -20.65 -7.18
C PRO A 422 -17.71 -21.95 -7.34
N THR A 423 -16.43 -21.90 -7.01
CA THR A 423 -15.58 -23.09 -6.89
C THR A 423 -15.93 -23.89 -5.64
N ALA A 424 -16.30 -23.21 -4.55
CA ALA A 424 -16.73 -23.85 -3.32
C ALA A 424 -17.78 -23.01 -2.57
N LEU A 425 -18.66 -23.71 -1.84
CA LEU A 425 -19.62 -23.16 -0.90
C LEU A 425 -19.59 -24.03 0.36
N THR A 426 -19.25 -23.44 1.51
CA THR A 426 -19.02 -24.20 2.75
C THR A 426 -19.63 -23.48 3.94
N THR A 427 -20.52 -24.15 4.66
CA THR A 427 -21.01 -23.67 5.96
C THR A 427 -20.00 -24.03 7.04
N ASN A 428 -19.53 -23.02 7.77
CA ASN A 428 -18.51 -23.12 8.80
C ASN A 428 -19.13 -23.53 10.15
N PRO A 429 -18.33 -24.03 11.11
CA PRO A 429 -18.81 -24.42 12.44
C PRO A 429 -19.48 -23.28 13.24
N ASP A 430 -19.16 -22.03 12.93
CA ASP A 430 -19.75 -20.84 13.56
C ASP A 430 -21.10 -20.41 12.94
N GLY A 431 -21.59 -21.16 11.94
CA GLY A 431 -22.84 -20.88 11.23
C GLY A 431 -22.71 -19.89 10.07
N SER A 432 -21.53 -19.32 9.82
CA SER A 432 -21.27 -18.54 8.62
C SER A 432 -21.14 -19.43 7.38
N THR A 433 -21.29 -18.87 6.19
CA THR A 433 -21.07 -19.59 4.92
C THR A 433 -20.01 -18.91 4.08
N THR A 434 -18.96 -19.64 3.72
CA THR A 434 -17.87 -19.19 2.85
C THR A 434 -18.18 -19.55 1.40
N ILE A 435 -18.11 -18.57 0.50
CA ILE A 435 -18.19 -18.73 -0.95
C ILE A 435 -16.81 -18.44 -1.55
N VAL A 436 -16.33 -19.30 -2.45
CA VAL A 436 -14.99 -19.17 -3.06
C VAL A 436 -15.09 -19.21 -4.57
N TRP A 437 -14.44 -18.27 -5.25
CA TRP A 437 -14.17 -18.33 -6.69
C TRP A 437 -12.66 -18.32 -6.92
N ALA A 438 -12.16 -19.35 -7.61
CA ALA A 438 -10.79 -19.41 -8.09
C ALA A 438 -10.77 -19.16 -9.59
N SER A 439 -10.03 -18.15 -10.04
CA SER A 439 -9.92 -17.82 -11.46
C SER A 439 -8.59 -17.15 -11.81
N ASN A 440 -8.30 -17.06 -13.11
CA ASN A 440 -7.18 -16.28 -13.66
C ASN A 440 -7.77 -15.17 -14.53
N PRO A 441 -8.30 -14.09 -13.93
CA PRO A 441 -9.02 -13.07 -14.67
C PRO A 441 -8.09 -12.33 -15.64
N PRO A 442 -8.52 -12.12 -16.90
CA PRO A 442 -7.81 -11.21 -17.82
C PRO A 442 -7.84 -9.77 -17.29
N SER A 443 -7.11 -8.85 -17.92
CA SER A 443 -7.24 -7.42 -17.63
C SER A 443 -8.67 -6.92 -17.91
N GLY A 444 -9.18 -5.97 -17.11
CA GLY A 444 -10.51 -5.39 -17.27
C GLY A 444 -11.49 -5.73 -16.14
N THR A 445 -12.74 -5.33 -16.32
CA THR A 445 -13.80 -5.47 -15.30
C THR A 445 -14.50 -6.82 -15.43
N ALA A 446 -14.52 -7.61 -14.36
CA ALA A 446 -15.34 -8.81 -14.22
C ALA A 446 -16.33 -8.61 -13.06
N SER A 447 -17.61 -8.48 -13.40
CA SER A 447 -18.68 -8.41 -12.39
C SER A 447 -19.12 -9.81 -11.99
N LEU A 448 -19.25 -10.06 -10.68
CA LEU A 448 -19.79 -11.28 -10.08
C LEU A 448 -21.15 -10.94 -9.42
N PRO A 449 -22.28 -11.21 -10.07
CA PRO A 449 -23.59 -10.95 -9.48
C PRO A 449 -24.06 -12.08 -8.53
N ASN A 450 -24.14 -11.84 -7.21
CA ASN A 450 -24.87 -12.72 -6.30
C ASN A 450 -26.31 -12.22 -6.10
N GLN A 451 -27.29 -13.03 -6.50
CA GLN A 451 -28.64 -12.87 -5.98
C GLN A 451 -28.75 -13.73 -4.72
N VAL A 452 -29.34 -13.24 -3.64
CA VAL A 452 -29.73 -14.09 -2.51
C VAL A 452 -31.26 -14.25 -2.59
N PRO A 453 -31.78 -15.38 -3.12
CA PRO A 453 -33.18 -15.66 -3.23
C PRO A 453 -33.77 -16.02 -1.85
N PRO A 454 -35.09 -15.92 -1.72
CA PRO A 454 -35.79 -16.20 -0.47
C PRO A 454 -35.58 -17.64 -0.01
N GLY A 455 -35.27 -17.80 1.28
CA GLY A 455 -35.22 -19.05 2.00
C GLY A 455 -35.30 -18.80 3.50
#